data_AF-A0A6I1JEG8-F1
#
_entry.id   AF-A0A6I1JEG8-F1
#
_cell.length_a   1.000
_cell.length_b   1.000
_cell.length_c   1.000
_cell.angle_alpha   90.00
_cell.angle_beta   90.00
_cell.angle_gamma   90.00
#
_symmetry.space_group_name_H-M   'P 1'
#
loop_
_entity.id
_entity.type
_entity.pdbx_description
1 polymer ?
#
loop_
_entity_poly.entity_id
_entity_poly.type
_entity_poly.pdbx_seq_one_letter_code
_entity_poly.pdbx_strand_id
1 'polypeptide(L)'
;MGFPVGRVHRSSPDACGRQCRPAGGAHAATLGDVCGMPLAKPGGLSARCPSSSPVLVRSMSQPPPSPALPSHGRYAYSAITRRPVYDWPGGRRLAVYFGINLEHFAFGTGLGAELAPGGPQPDVLNYAWRDYGNRVGVWRMIELFDALALPASVLVNSSIYGYCPEVMDAFRTRGDEVLGHGRTNSERQGVLDEMSEKALIDETTAAILAAEGRPPKGWLGPWISQSHVTPDLLAGSGYSYLLDWCQDDQPVWFATRDGGRILSVPYPQELNDIPAIVARKDSASQFADMIIDQFDEM
;
A
#
# COMPACT_ATOMS: atom_id res chain seq x y z
N MET A 1 -6.73 -45.32 -21.47
CA MET A 1 -7.21 -45.70 -20.13
C MET A 1 -7.97 -44.50 -19.59
N GLY A 2 -9.31 -44.56 -19.61
CA GLY A 2 -10.18 -43.45 -19.23
C GLY A 2 -10.54 -43.51 -17.75
N PHE A 3 -10.35 -42.40 -17.05
CA PHE A 3 -10.83 -42.22 -15.67
C PHE A 3 -12.24 -41.61 -15.70
N PRO A 4 -13.24 -42.22 -15.05
CA PRO A 4 -14.58 -41.64 -14.99
C PRO A 4 -14.66 -40.56 -13.92
N VAL A 5 -15.24 -39.41 -14.30
CA VAL A 5 -15.54 -38.27 -13.44
C VAL A 5 -16.76 -38.61 -12.56
N GLY A 6 -16.54 -38.75 -11.26
CA GLY A 6 -17.61 -38.94 -10.28
C GLY A 6 -18.33 -37.63 -9.94
N ARG A 7 -19.65 -37.60 -10.13
CA ARG A 7 -20.54 -36.55 -9.61
C ARG A 7 -20.54 -36.56 -8.09
N VAL A 8 -20.25 -35.43 -7.46
CA VAL A 8 -20.50 -35.21 -6.03
C VAL A 8 -21.87 -34.53 -5.88
N HIS A 9 -22.79 -35.23 -5.21
CA HIS A 9 -24.09 -34.71 -4.81
C HIS A 9 -23.94 -33.65 -3.71
N ARG A 10 -24.61 -32.51 -3.87
CA ARG A 10 -24.80 -31.51 -2.82
C ARG A 10 -25.85 -31.99 -1.82
N SER A 11 -25.57 -31.82 -0.53
CA SER A 11 -26.55 -31.95 0.55
C SER A 11 -26.47 -30.71 1.45
N SER A 12 -27.55 -29.92 1.45
CA SER A 12 -27.81 -28.87 2.45
C SER A 12 -28.24 -29.47 3.79
N PRO A 13 -28.09 -28.71 4.88
CA PRO A 13 -29.10 -28.71 5.93
C PRO A 13 -29.56 -27.28 6.29
N ASP A 14 -30.88 -27.09 6.24
CA ASP A 14 -31.58 -25.93 6.81
C ASP A 14 -31.72 -26.04 8.34
N ALA A 15 -31.67 -24.86 8.97
CA ALA A 15 -32.51 -24.36 10.08
C ALA A 15 -32.54 -25.08 11.46
N CYS A 16 -31.97 -24.42 12.48
CA CYS A 16 -32.48 -24.27 13.85
C CYS A 16 -31.60 -23.24 14.59
N GLY A 17 -32.00 -22.20 15.33
CA GLY A 17 -33.29 -21.69 15.78
C GLY A 17 -33.05 -20.30 16.42
N ARG A 18 -34.08 -19.46 16.40
CA ARG A 18 -34.12 -18.09 16.96
C ARG A 18 -34.06 -18.11 18.49
N GLN A 19 -33.44 -17.09 19.10
CA GLN A 19 -33.95 -16.52 20.36
C GLN A 19 -33.55 -15.06 20.56
N CYS A 20 -34.48 -14.31 21.15
CA CYS A 20 -34.59 -12.87 21.20
C CYS A 20 -33.88 -12.21 22.41
N ARG A 21 -33.37 -10.98 22.18
CA ARG A 21 -33.33 -9.74 23.01
C ARG A 21 -33.92 -9.75 24.44
N PRO A 22 -33.41 -8.91 25.38
CA PRO A 22 -33.80 -7.48 25.39
C PRO A 22 -32.72 -6.44 25.77
N ALA A 23 -33.11 -5.20 25.50
CA ALA A 23 -32.41 -3.94 25.76
C ALA A 23 -32.92 -3.24 27.04
N GLY A 24 -32.14 -2.29 27.55
CA GLY A 24 -32.46 -1.29 28.59
C GLY A 24 -31.16 -0.79 29.22
N GLY A 25 -30.89 0.49 29.51
CA GLY A 25 -31.66 1.72 29.54
C GLY A 25 -31.21 2.58 30.73
N ALA A 26 -30.87 3.87 30.48
CA ALA A 26 -30.68 4.98 31.45
C ALA A 26 -29.42 4.93 32.36
N HIS A 27 -28.75 6.01 32.80
CA HIS A 27 -29.15 7.38 33.11
C HIS A 27 -27.97 8.37 32.99
N ALA A 28 -28.31 9.63 32.69
CA ALA A 28 -27.46 10.82 32.77
C ALA A 28 -27.38 11.41 34.19
N ALA A 29 -26.32 12.17 34.49
CA ALA A 29 -26.36 13.28 35.46
C ALA A 29 -25.19 14.26 35.26
N THR A 30 -25.54 15.49 34.87
CA THR A 30 -24.74 16.73 34.93
C THR A 30 -25.06 17.50 36.22
N LEU A 31 -24.07 18.17 36.80
CA LEU A 31 -24.17 19.27 37.79
C LEU A 31 -22.78 19.94 37.81
N GLY A 32 -22.57 21.25 37.75
CA GLY A 32 -23.43 22.42 37.84
C GLY A 32 -22.56 23.56 38.39
N ASP A 33 -22.40 24.63 37.61
CA ASP A 33 -21.74 25.88 37.96
C ASP A 33 -22.42 26.60 39.12
N VAL A 34 -21.65 27.30 39.97
CA VAL A 34 -22.17 28.37 40.85
C VAL A 34 -21.22 29.57 40.89
N CYS A 35 -21.79 30.74 40.56
CA CYS A 35 -21.23 32.09 40.55
C CYS A 35 -20.82 32.66 41.93
N GLY A 36 -19.72 33.44 41.93
CA GLY A 36 -19.71 34.90 42.19
C GLY A 36 -19.95 35.52 43.58
N MET A 37 -18.84 36.00 44.22
CA MET A 37 -18.57 37.33 44.88
C MET A 37 -19.42 37.83 46.09
N PRO A 38 -18.98 38.82 46.92
CA PRO A 38 -17.63 39.35 47.24
C PRO A 38 -17.31 39.66 48.75
N LEU A 39 -16.01 39.88 49.02
CA LEU A 39 -15.31 40.81 49.95
C LEU A 39 -15.71 40.99 51.44
N ALA A 40 -14.76 40.73 52.36
CA ALA A 40 -14.39 41.62 53.47
C ALA A 40 -13.02 41.24 54.09
N LYS A 41 -12.15 42.24 54.32
CA LYS A 41 -10.96 42.14 55.21
C LYS A 41 -11.38 42.45 56.65
N PRO A 42 -10.72 41.88 57.68
CA PRO A 42 -9.85 42.75 58.49
C PRO A 42 -8.62 42.07 59.13
N GLY A 43 -7.67 42.90 59.57
CA GLY A 43 -6.98 42.75 60.86
C GLY A 43 -5.79 41.79 60.91
N GLY A 44 -4.58 42.35 60.97
CA GLY A 44 -3.35 41.58 61.11
C GLY A 44 -3.09 41.03 62.51
N LEU A 45 -2.32 39.95 62.56
CA LEU A 45 -1.42 39.59 63.67
C LEU A 45 -0.17 38.94 63.07
N SER A 46 0.97 39.50 63.45
CA SER A 46 2.31 39.16 62.97
C SER A 46 2.76 37.81 63.52
N ALA A 47 3.02 36.85 62.64
CA ALA A 47 3.88 35.70 62.91
C ALA A 47 5.08 35.76 61.94
N ARG A 48 6.28 35.98 62.48
CA ARG A 48 7.53 36.02 61.71
C ARG A 48 7.83 34.62 61.19
N CYS A 49 7.71 34.40 59.88
CA CYS A 49 8.35 33.26 59.21
C CYS A 49 9.85 33.55 59.09
N PRO A 50 10.74 32.57 59.39
CA PRO A 50 12.15 32.72 59.14
C PRO A 50 12.40 32.85 57.62
N SER A 51 13.29 33.77 57.26
CA SER A 51 13.66 34.10 55.89
C SER A 51 14.09 32.85 55.11
N SER A 52 13.27 32.43 54.15
CA SER A 52 13.68 31.50 53.10
C SER A 52 14.60 32.26 52.14
N SER A 53 15.89 31.96 52.17
CA SER A 53 16.82 32.38 51.13
C SER A 53 16.27 31.96 49.75
N PRO A 54 16.33 32.81 48.72
CA PRO A 54 15.88 32.41 47.39
C PRO A 54 16.78 31.28 46.90
N VAL A 55 16.19 30.10 46.75
CA VAL A 55 16.82 28.98 46.04
C VAL A 55 17.03 29.44 44.61
N LEU A 56 18.29 29.60 44.21
CA LEU A 56 18.68 29.87 42.84
C LEU A 56 18.17 28.71 41.99
N VAL A 57 17.04 28.90 41.30
CA VAL A 57 16.56 27.93 40.30
C VAL A 57 17.58 27.97 39.18
N ARG A 58 18.49 27.00 39.22
CA ARG A 58 19.48 26.77 38.18
C ARG A 58 18.68 26.51 36.90
N SER A 59 18.69 27.45 35.97
CA SER A 59 18.15 27.27 34.62
C SER A 59 18.72 25.96 34.09
N MET A 60 17.87 24.93 33.96
CA MET A 60 18.28 23.72 33.28
C MET A 60 18.38 24.09 31.81
N SER A 61 19.61 24.30 31.36
CA SER A 61 19.94 24.38 29.94
C SER A 61 19.26 23.20 29.25
N GLN A 62 18.39 23.48 28.28
CA GLN A 62 17.82 22.44 27.43
C GLN A 62 18.97 21.58 26.89
N PRO A 63 18.88 20.24 26.97
CA PRO A 63 19.89 19.40 26.36
C PRO A 63 19.97 19.77 24.87
N PRO A 64 21.18 19.77 24.28
CA PRO A 64 21.32 20.04 22.86
C PRO A 64 20.39 19.09 22.07
N PRO A 65 19.74 19.56 21.00
CA PRO A 65 18.89 18.71 20.20
C PRO A 65 19.67 17.46 19.80
N SER A 66 19.09 16.30 20.06
CA SER A 66 19.68 15.04 19.62
C SER A 66 19.90 15.09 18.11
N PRO A 67 20.99 14.52 17.58
CA PRO A 67 21.24 14.52 16.14
C PRO A 67 20.01 13.93 15.44
N ALA A 68 19.49 14.67 14.46
CA ALA A 68 18.32 14.25 13.72
C ALA A 68 18.60 12.93 12.99
N LEU A 69 17.66 12.00 13.05
CA LEU A 69 17.74 10.78 12.27
C LEU A 69 17.73 11.13 10.77
N PRO A 70 18.44 10.37 9.92
CA PRO A 70 18.29 10.49 8.47
C PRO A 70 16.81 10.37 8.08
N SER A 71 16.38 11.22 7.15
CA SER A 71 15.02 11.21 6.59
C SER A 71 15.08 10.98 5.09
N HIS A 72 14.01 10.41 4.53
CA HIS A 72 13.84 10.23 3.09
C HIS A 72 13.72 11.57 2.33
N GLY A 73 13.35 12.66 3.01
CA GLY A 73 13.30 14.01 2.41
C GLY A 73 12.21 14.22 1.35
N ARG A 74 11.22 13.33 1.27
CA ARG A 74 10.15 13.38 0.24
C ARG A 74 8.86 14.04 0.69
N TYR A 75 8.49 13.88 1.96
CA TYR A 75 7.28 14.47 2.53
C TYR A 75 7.52 14.73 4.02
N ALA A 76 6.73 15.65 4.60
CA ALA A 76 6.76 15.94 6.02
C ALA A 76 5.73 15.09 6.78
N TYR A 77 5.92 14.94 8.09
CA TYR A 77 4.90 14.34 8.95
C TYR A 77 3.58 15.11 8.84
N SER A 78 2.49 14.36 8.68
CA SER A 78 1.12 14.89 8.66
C SER A 78 0.19 13.90 9.34
N ALA A 79 -0.42 14.29 10.45
CA ALA A 79 -1.37 13.44 11.17
C ALA A 79 -2.70 13.38 10.40
N ILE A 80 -3.16 12.18 10.02
CA ILE A 80 -4.40 12.00 9.26
C ILE A 80 -5.63 12.63 9.96
N THR A 81 -5.68 12.58 11.29
CA THR A 81 -6.76 13.15 12.12
C THR A 81 -6.83 14.68 12.11
N ARG A 82 -5.82 15.36 11.55
CA ARG A 82 -5.78 16.82 11.42
C ARG A 82 -5.95 17.28 9.96
N ARG A 83 -6.09 16.36 9.02
CA ARG A 83 -6.25 16.69 7.60
C ARG A 83 -7.71 17.03 7.30
N PRO A 84 -7.97 17.90 6.31
CA PRO A 84 -9.31 18.07 5.79
C PRO A 84 -9.88 16.74 5.30
N VAL A 85 -11.18 16.57 5.49
CA VAL A 85 -11.91 15.47 4.88
C VAL A 85 -12.06 15.76 3.39
N TYR A 86 -11.74 14.78 2.55
CA TYR A 86 -11.89 14.84 1.10
C TYR A 86 -12.97 13.86 0.64
N ASP A 87 -13.78 14.28 -0.33
CA ASP A 87 -14.72 13.41 -1.03
C ASP A 87 -14.20 13.14 -2.44
N TRP A 88 -14.23 11.86 -2.82
CA TRP A 88 -14.01 11.43 -4.19
C TRP A 88 -15.16 11.88 -5.11
N PRO A 89 -14.95 11.88 -6.44
CA PRO A 89 -15.97 12.28 -7.40
C PRO A 89 -17.34 11.67 -7.13
N GLY A 90 -18.38 12.50 -7.16
CA GLY A 90 -19.75 12.08 -6.84
C GLY A 90 -20.04 11.90 -5.34
N GLY A 91 -19.23 12.49 -4.46
CA GLY A 91 -19.43 12.43 -3.01
C GLY A 91 -19.08 11.06 -2.41
N ARG A 92 -18.23 10.28 -3.08
CA ARG A 92 -17.79 8.96 -2.62
C ARG A 92 -16.75 9.13 -1.51
N ARG A 93 -16.79 8.23 -0.53
CA ARG A 93 -15.96 8.30 0.67
C ARG A 93 -14.70 7.44 0.59
N LEU A 94 -14.75 6.41 -0.25
CA LEU A 94 -13.68 5.47 -0.48
C LEU A 94 -13.44 5.30 -1.99
N ALA A 95 -12.17 5.22 -2.38
CA ALA A 95 -11.74 4.78 -3.70
C ALA A 95 -10.97 3.47 -3.53
N VAL A 96 -11.32 2.48 -4.35
CA VAL A 96 -10.67 1.16 -4.35
C VAL A 96 -10.02 0.96 -5.71
N TYR A 97 -8.79 0.46 -5.73
CA TYR A 97 -8.12 0.03 -6.94
C TYR A 97 -7.62 -1.41 -6.79
N PHE A 98 -7.59 -2.14 -7.91
CA PHE A 98 -7.09 -3.51 -7.96
C PHE A 98 -5.77 -3.52 -8.74
N GLY A 99 -4.66 -3.70 -8.03
CA GLY A 99 -3.35 -3.86 -8.64
C GLY A 99 -3.09 -5.31 -9.03
N ILE A 100 -2.97 -5.60 -10.33
CA ILE A 100 -2.54 -6.90 -10.83
C ILE A 100 -1.08 -6.81 -11.27
N ASN A 101 -0.20 -7.44 -10.50
CA ASN A 101 1.20 -7.60 -10.86
C ASN A 101 1.33 -8.65 -11.98
N LEU A 102 1.71 -8.20 -13.18
CA LEU A 102 1.97 -9.07 -14.32
C LEU A 102 3.48 -9.17 -14.53
N GLU A 103 4.04 -10.21 -13.92
CA GLU A 103 5.47 -10.33 -13.68
C GLU A 103 6.09 -11.48 -14.47
N HIS A 104 7.29 -11.25 -14.99
CA HIS A 104 8.08 -12.26 -15.69
C HIS A 104 9.41 -12.45 -14.97
N PHE A 105 9.74 -13.71 -14.71
CA PHE A 105 10.94 -14.12 -13.99
C PHE A 105 11.87 -14.89 -14.93
N ALA A 106 13.18 -14.71 -14.78
CA ALA A 106 14.19 -15.46 -15.51
C ALA A 106 14.26 -16.93 -15.00
N PHE A 107 14.46 -17.87 -15.92
CA PHE A 107 14.68 -19.27 -15.58
C PHE A 107 16.16 -19.52 -15.26
N GLY A 108 16.45 -20.03 -14.06
CA GLY A 108 17.80 -20.41 -13.65
C GLY A 108 18.69 -19.27 -13.14
N THR A 109 18.18 -18.04 -12.99
CA THR A 109 18.95 -16.89 -12.52
C THR A 109 18.03 -15.80 -11.96
N GLY A 110 18.64 -14.81 -11.30
CA GLY A 110 17.95 -13.64 -10.77
C GLY A 110 17.09 -13.93 -9.55
N LEU A 111 16.35 -12.91 -9.13
CA LEU A 111 15.42 -12.99 -8.01
C LEU A 111 14.10 -13.68 -8.43
N GLY A 112 13.36 -14.17 -7.45
CA GLY A 112 11.99 -14.63 -7.64
C GLY A 112 11.30 -14.92 -6.32
N ALA A 113 9.98 -14.72 -6.24
CA ALA A 113 9.21 -15.06 -5.05
C ALA A 113 9.27 -16.58 -4.78
N GLU A 114 9.54 -16.98 -3.55
CA GLU A 114 9.70 -18.38 -3.18
C GLU A 114 8.44 -18.92 -2.48
N LEU A 115 7.76 -19.89 -3.09
CA LEU A 115 6.64 -20.60 -2.48
C LEU A 115 7.13 -21.54 -1.37
N ALA A 116 8.27 -22.18 -1.62
CA ALA A 116 9.01 -23.01 -0.69
C ALA A 116 10.50 -22.60 -0.73
N PRO A 117 11.29 -22.88 0.32
CA PRO A 117 12.71 -22.52 0.35
C PRO A 117 13.45 -22.92 -0.93
N GLY A 118 14.17 -21.97 -1.52
CA GLY A 118 14.84 -22.16 -2.81
C GLY A 118 15.89 -23.27 -2.83
N GLY A 119 16.05 -23.86 -4.02
CA GLY A 119 17.06 -24.89 -4.32
C GLY A 119 18.22 -24.37 -5.20
N PRO A 120 19.17 -25.23 -5.59
CA PRO A 120 20.17 -24.88 -6.59
C PRO A 120 19.49 -24.54 -7.93
N GLN A 121 20.10 -23.66 -8.71
CA GLN A 121 19.56 -23.31 -10.02
C GLN A 121 19.74 -24.46 -11.03
N PRO A 122 18.76 -24.69 -11.93
CA PRO A 122 17.49 -23.98 -11.98
C PRO A 122 16.50 -24.44 -10.90
N ASP A 123 15.95 -23.49 -10.14
CA ASP A 123 14.90 -23.75 -9.16
C ASP A 123 13.55 -23.94 -9.87
N VAL A 124 13.31 -25.17 -10.33
CA VAL A 124 12.11 -25.54 -11.10
C VAL A 124 10.84 -25.35 -10.27
N LEU A 125 10.88 -25.66 -8.97
CA LEU A 125 9.70 -25.57 -8.11
C LEU A 125 9.25 -24.12 -8.03
N ASN A 126 10.15 -23.22 -7.64
CA ASN A 126 9.80 -21.83 -7.46
C ASN A 126 9.55 -21.11 -8.80
N TYR A 127 10.19 -21.53 -9.89
CA TYR A 127 9.90 -20.97 -11.20
C TYR A 127 8.49 -21.34 -11.70
N ALA A 128 8.15 -22.64 -11.66
CA ALA A 128 6.94 -23.14 -12.31
C ALA A 128 5.65 -22.60 -11.69
N TRP A 129 5.60 -22.37 -10.38
CA TRP A 129 4.39 -21.79 -9.75
C TRP A 129 4.19 -20.32 -10.11
N ARG A 130 5.27 -19.54 -10.28
CA ARG A 130 5.18 -18.15 -10.76
C ARG A 130 4.68 -18.13 -12.20
N ASP A 131 5.25 -19.00 -13.04
CA ASP A 131 4.85 -19.11 -14.45
C ASP A 131 3.39 -19.57 -14.62
N TYR A 132 2.86 -20.37 -13.68
CA TYR A 132 1.43 -20.70 -13.65
C TYR A 132 0.53 -19.46 -13.62
N GLY A 133 0.97 -18.37 -12.97
CA GLY A 133 0.26 -17.09 -12.96
C GLY A 133 0.00 -16.57 -14.37
N ASN A 134 1.04 -16.48 -15.20
CA ASN A 134 0.95 -15.98 -16.58
C ASN A 134 0.22 -16.93 -17.53
N ARG A 135 0.23 -18.24 -17.25
CA ARG A 135 -0.37 -19.27 -18.12
C ARG A 135 -1.83 -19.56 -17.80
N VAL A 136 -2.23 -19.44 -16.54
CA VAL A 136 -3.54 -19.91 -16.06
C VAL A 136 -4.19 -18.91 -15.11
N GLY A 137 -3.45 -18.41 -14.12
CA GLY A 137 -4.00 -17.51 -13.10
C GLY A 137 -4.58 -16.23 -13.69
N VAL A 138 -3.85 -15.59 -14.60
CA VAL A 138 -4.24 -14.31 -15.20
C VAL A 138 -5.54 -14.39 -15.99
N TRP A 139 -5.79 -15.49 -16.70
CA TRP A 139 -7.04 -15.69 -17.46
C TRP A 139 -8.25 -15.81 -16.54
N ARG A 140 -8.09 -16.50 -15.39
CA ARG A 140 -9.14 -16.57 -14.37
C ARG A 140 -9.42 -15.20 -13.73
N MET A 141 -8.36 -14.40 -13.53
CA MET A 141 -8.53 -13.03 -13.04
C MET A 141 -9.28 -12.18 -14.05
N ILE A 142 -8.90 -12.22 -15.33
CA ILE A 142 -9.59 -11.52 -16.42
C ILE A 142 -11.08 -11.89 -16.45
N GLU A 143 -11.41 -13.18 -16.45
CA GLU A 143 -12.81 -13.66 -16.41
C GLU A 143 -13.57 -13.13 -15.18
N LEU A 144 -12.91 -13.09 -14.02
CA LEU A 144 -13.51 -12.57 -12.78
C LEU A 144 -13.76 -11.06 -12.86
N PHE A 145 -12.79 -10.28 -13.31
CA PHE A 145 -12.94 -8.83 -13.46
C PHE A 145 -13.99 -8.48 -14.53
N ASP A 146 -14.12 -9.26 -15.60
CA ASP A 146 -15.19 -9.13 -16.59
C ASP A 146 -16.55 -9.39 -15.96
N ALA A 147 -16.69 -10.50 -15.22
CA ALA A 147 -17.95 -10.88 -14.57
C ALA A 147 -18.42 -9.84 -13.54
N LEU A 148 -17.48 -9.18 -12.86
CA LEU A 148 -17.76 -8.13 -11.88
C LEU A 148 -17.87 -6.72 -12.51
N ALA A 149 -17.56 -6.58 -13.80
CA ALA A 149 -17.45 -5.30 -14.49
C ALA A 149 -16.55 -4.29 -13.76
N LEU A 150 -15.42 -4.78 -13.21
CA LEU A 150 -14.45 -3.98 -12.48
C LEU A 150 -13.19 -3.72 -13.31
N PRO A 151 -12.66 -2.50 -13.30
CA PRO A 151 -11.37 -2.21 -13.93
C PRO A 151 -10.21 -2.72 -13.07
N ALA A 152 -9.08 -2.97 -13.72
CA ALA A 152 -7.82 -3.32 -13.10
C ALA A 152 -6.72 -2.30 -13.45
N SER A 153 -5.75 -2.16 -12.56
CA SER A 153 -4.47 -1.50 -12.78
C SER A 153 -3.41 -2.58 -12.96
N VAL A 154 -2.93 -2.77 -14.19
CA VAL A 154 -1.98 -3.81 -14.58
C VAL A 154 -0.56 -3.28 -14.41
N LEU A 155 0.15 -3.78 -13.41
CA LEU A 155 1.55 -3.43 -13.13
C LEU A 155 2.44 -4.39 -13.92
N VAL A 156 2.90 -3.95 -15.09
CA VAL A 156 3.50 -4.85 -16.08
C VAL A 156 5.02 -4.74 -16.11
N ASN A 157 5.69 -5.90 -16.04
CA ASN A 157 7.08 -6.01 -16.47
C ASN A 157 7.16 -5.88 -18.00
N SER A 158 8.00 -5.00 -18.54
CA SER A 158 8.03 -4.80 -20.01
C SER A 158 8.37 -6.06 -20.82
N SER A 159 9.06 -7.05 -20.24
CA SER A 159 9.33 -8.32 -20.91
C SER A 159 8.07 -9.18 -21.19
N ILE A 160 6.95 -8.90 -20.52
CA ILE A 160 5.66 -9.59 -20.76
C ILE A 160 5.17 -9.40 -22.19
N TYR A 161 5.41 -8.23 -22.80
CA TYR A 161 5.02 -7.96 -24.19
C TYR A 161 5.66 -8.92 -25.19
N GLY A 162 6.85 -9.45 -24.88
CA GLY A 162 7.49 -10.50 -25.67
C GLY A 162 7.14 -11.91 -25.20
N TYR A 163 6.94 -12.10 -23.89
CA TYR A 163 6.76 -13.42 -23.28
C TYR A 163 5.35 -13.99 -23.46
N CYS A 164 4.31 -13.21 -23.11
CA CYS A 164 2.91 -13.60 -23.20
C CYS A 164 2.04 -12.44 -23.74
N PRO A 165 2.23 -12.02 -25.01
CA PRO A 165 1.54 -10.86 -25.59
C PRO A 165 0.01 -10.97 -25.56
N GLU A 166 -0.53 -12.18 -25.68
CA GLU A 166 -1.98 -12.45 -25.63
C GLU A 166 -2.64 -11.96 -24.32
N VAL A 167 -1.90 -11.99 -23.21
CA VAL A 167 -2.39 -11.50 -21.92
C VAL A 167 -2.54 -9.97 -21.94
N MET A 168 -1.59 -9.28 -22.57
CA MET A 168 -1.67 -7.82 -22.74
C MET A 168 -2.79 -7.43 -23.71
N ASP A 169 -3.02 -8.21 -24.76
CA ASP A 169 -4.15 -7.99 -25.68
C ASP A 169 -5.50 -8.04 -24.94
N ALA A 170 -5.65 -8.95 -23.99
CA ALA A 170 -6.86 -9.07 -23.18
C ALA A 170 -7.08 -7.85 -22.27
N PHE A 171 -6.06 -7.43 -21.52
CA PHE A 171 -6.14 -6.23 -20.68
C PHE A 171 -6.37 -4.95 -21.50
N ARG A 172 -5.73 -4.84 -22.66
CA ARG A 172 -5.95 -3.72 -23.60
C ARG A 172 -7.39 -3.68 -24.10
N THR A 173 -7.96 -4.83 -24.44
CA THR A 173 -9.36 -4.93 -24.90
C THR A 173 -10.34 -4.49 -23.81
N ARG A 174 -10.05 -4.81 -22.55
CA ARG A 174 -10.82 -4.37 -21.38
C ARG A 174 -10.68 -2.87 -21.09
N GLY A 175 -9.64 -2.22 -21.63
CA GLY A 175 -9.34 -0.82 -21.37
C GLY A 175 -8.72 -0.59 -19.99
N ASP A 176 -8.14 -1.63 -19.38
CA ASP A 176 -7.48 -1.54 -18.08
C ASP A 176 -6.25 -0.63 -18.14
N GLU A 177 -5.90 -0.02 -17.00
CA GLU A 177 -4.74 0.86 -16.93
C GLU A 177 -3.45 0.04 -16.94
N VAL A 178 -2.45 0.48 -17.70
CA VAL A 178 -1.11 -0.14 -17.72
C VAL A 178 -0.12 0.76 -17.00
N LEU A 179 0.54 0.21 -15.99
CA LEU A 179 1.57 0.86 -15.16
C LEU A 179 2.92 0.19 -15.40
N GLY A 180 4.00 0.97 -15.28
CA GLY A 180 5.35 0.42 -15.37
C GLY A 180 5.75 -0.34 -14.12
N HIS A 181 6.35 -1.52 -14.30
CA HIS A 181 6.87 -2.35 -13.21
C HIS A 181 8.27 -2.90 -13.51
N GLY A 182 9.15 -2.08 -14.08
CA GLY A 182 10.48 -2.51 -14.54
C GLY A 182 10.46 -3.48 -15.72
N ARG A 183 11.62 -4.04 -16.08
CA ARG A 183 11.73 -4.97 -17.21
C ARG A 183 11.34 -6.40 -16.88
N THR A 184 11.69 -6.85 -15.67
CA THR A 184 11.46 -8.20 -15.14
C THR A 184 11.48 -8.12 -13.62
N ASN A 185 10.74 -9.01 -12.95
CA ASN A 185 10.79 -9.13 -11.49
C ASN A 185 11.92 -10.08 -11.03
N SER A 186 12.87 -10.42 -11.91
CA SER A 186 14.15 -11.05 -11.53
C SER A 186 15.26 -10.05 -11.21
N GLU A 187 15.00 -8.76 -11.37
CA GLU A 187 15.90 -7.66 -11.08
C GLU A 187 15.32 -6.76 -9.99
N ARG A 188 16.18 -6.02 -9.29
CA ARG A 188 15.79 -5.11 -8.22
C ARG A 188 16.31 -3.71 -8.52
N GLN A 189 15.39 -2.76 -8.70
CA GLN A 189 15.74 -1.41 -9.11
C GLN A 189 16.55 -0.66 -8.04
N GLY A 190 16.21 -0.80 -6.76
CA GLY A 190 16.85 -0.05 -5.67
C GLY A 190 18.33 -0.35 -5.38
N VAL A 191 18.95 -1.32 -6.06
CA VAL A 191 20.40 -1.60 -5.93
C VAL A 191 21.22 -0.98 -7.08
N LEU A 192 20.55 -0.40 -8.08
CA LEU A 192 21.20 0.22 -9.22
C LEU A 192 21.75 1.60 -8.86
N ASP A 193 22.85 1.99 -9.52
CA ASP A 193 23.25 3.39 -9.55
C ASP A 193 22.25 4.23 -10.38
N GLU A 194 22.28 5.54 -10.21
CA GLU A 194 21.32 6.46 -10.84
C GLU A 194 21.27 6.34 -12.38
N MET A 195 22.41 6.10 -13.04
CA MET A 195 22.46 5.97 -14.50
C MET A 195 21.79 4.65 -14.94
N SER A 196 22.15 3.55 -14.28
CA SER A 196 21.59 2.23 -14.54
C SER A 196 20.08 2.19 -14.23
N GLU A 197 19.65 2.84 -13.16
CA GLU A 197 18.24 2.97 -12.79
C GLU A 197 17.45 3.79 -13.82
N LYS A 198 17.99 4.93 -14.25
CA LYS A 198 17.38 5.75 -15.29
C LYS A 198 17.23 4.96 -16.59
N ALA A 199 18.25 4.18 -16.98
CA ALA A 199 18.19 3.32 -18.15
C ALA A 199 17.08 2.26 -18.03
N LEU A 200 16.92 1.62 -16.86
CA LEU A 200 15.83 0.66 -16.61
C LEU A 200 14.45 1.31 -16.76
N ILE A 201 14.26 2.51 -16.19
CA ILE A 201 13.00 3.27 -16.30
C ILE A 201 12.73 3.63 -17.76
N ASP A 202 13.73 4.15 -18.47
CA ASP A 202 13.61 4.55 -19.88
C ASP A 202 13.28 3.38 -20.79
N GLU A 203 13.98 2.25 -20.62
CA GLU A 203 13.74 1.01 -21.38
C GLU A 203 12.31 0.50 -21.17
N THR A 204 11.87 0.44 -19.91
CA THR A 204 10.52 0.00 -19.56
C THR A 204 9.47 0.93 -20.15
N THR A 205 9.69 2.25 -20.04
CA THR A 205 8.80 3.29 -20.57
C THR A 205 8.69 3.20 -22.09
N ALA A 206 9.82 3.02 -22.79
CA ALA A 206 9.87 2.92 -24.24
C ALA A 206 9.14 1.66 -24.74
N ALA A 207 9.31 0.52 -24.06
CA ALA A 207 8.62 -0.71 -24.40
C ALA A 207 7.09 -0.58 -24.25
N ILE A 208 6.62 -0.01 -23.13
CA ILE A 208 5.18 0.24 -22.92
C ILE A 208 4.65 1.24 -23.95
N LEU A 209 5.37 2.35 -24.20
CA LEU A 209 4.97 3.33 -25.22
C LEU A 209 4.83 2.69 -26.61
N ALA A 210 5.76 1.81 -26.99
CA ALA A 210 5.72 1.13 -28.27
C ALA A 210 4.53 0.16 -28.38
N ALA A 211 4.19 -0.55 -27.31
CA ALA A 211 3.12 -1.54 -27.29
C ALA A 211 1.70 -0.97 -27.05
N GLU A 212 1.61 0.16 -26.34
CA GLU A 212 0.33 0.75 -25.91
C GLU A 212 0.02 2.11 -26.57
N GLY A 213 0.97 2.67 -27.33
CA GLY A 213 0.82 3.96 -28.01
C GLY A 213 0.83 5.18 -27.09
N ARG A 214 0.94 4.98 -25.76
CA ARG A 214 1.05 6.03 -24.75
C ARG A 214 2.02 5.63 -23.65
N PRO A 215 2.77 6.57 -23.05
CA PRO A 215 3.63 6.24 -21.92
C PRO A 215 2.77 5.96 -20.67
N PRO A 216 3.22 5.05 -19.78
CA PRO A 216 2.57 4.81 -18.50
C PRO A 216 2.59 6.07 -17.63
N LYS A 217 1.62 6.18 -16.73
CA LYS A 217 1.51 7.30 -15.78
C LYS A 217 1.85 6.92 -14.35
N GLY A 218 1.66 5.65 -14.01
CA GLY A 218 2.02 5.04 -12.73
C GLY A 218 3.25 4.15 -12.83
N TRP A 219 3.97 4.05 -11.72
CA TRP A 219 5.10 3.14 -11.55
C TRP A 219 5.01 2.41 -10.21
N LEU A 220 5.36 1.13 -10.20
CA LEU A 220 5.77 0.40 -9.01
C LEU A 220 7.16 -0.16 -9.27
N GLY A 221 8.15 0.08 -8.43
CA GLY A 221 9.46 -0.56 -8.61
C GLY A 221 9.37 -2.09 -8.54
N PRO A 222 10.11 -2.86 -9.36
CA PRO A 222 10.20 -4.30 -9.17
C PRO A 222 10.71 -4.59 -7.75
N TRP A 223 10.09 -5.56 -7.08
CA TRP A 223 10.26 -5.83 -5.64
C TRP A 223 9.89 -4.68 -4.68
N ILE A 224 9.10 -3.69 -5.14
CA ILE A 224 8.78 -2.48 -4.36
C ILE A 224 10.09 -1.83 -3.87
N SER A 225 11.08 -1.86 -4.75
CA SER A 225 12.45 -1.50 -4.43
C SER A 225 12.85 -0.30 -5.26
N GLN A 226 12.89 0.84 -4.59
CA GLN A 226 13.39 2.09 -5.14
C GLN A 226 14.67 2.53 -4.43
N SER A 227 15.51 3.27 -5.15
CA SER A 227 16.64 3.99 -4.60
C SER A 227 16.19 5.34 -4.00
N HIS A 228 17.13 6.09 -3.41
CA HIS A 228 16.84 7.45 -2.95
C HIS A 228 16.43 8.38 -4.08
N VAL A 229 16.77 8.11 -5.34
CA VAL A 229 16.60 9.05 -6.47
C VAL A 229 15.45 8.66 -7.39
N THR A 230 14.85 7.47 -7.20
CA THR A 230 13.74 6.97 -8.02
C THR A 230 12.60 7.97 -8.21
N PRO A 231 12.06 8.66 -7.18
CA PRO A 231 10.98 9.62 -7.40
C PRO A 231 11.38 10.76 -8.35
N ASP A 232 12.66 11.16 -8.35
CA ASP A 232 13.18 12.20 -9.24
C ASP A 232 13.26 11.69 -10.68
N LEU A 233 13.78 10.47 -10.87
CA LEU A 233 13.91 9.85 -12.19
C LEU A 233 12.54 9.60 -12.82
N LEU A 234 11.56 9.15 -12.03
CA LEU A 234 10.19 8.95 -12.48
C LEU A 234 9.53 10.26 -12.89
N ALA A 235 9.61 11.30 -12.06
CA ALA A 235 9.07 12.62 -12.40
C ALA A 235 9.73 13.19 -13.67
N GLY A 236 11.06 13.09 -13.79
CA GLY A 236 11.81 13.51 -14.97
C GLY A 236 11.48 12.71 -16.24
N SER A 237 10.96 11.49 -16.10
CA SER A 237 10.55 10.62 -17.20
C SER A 237 9.05 10.72 -17.54
N GLY A 238 8.32 11.65 -16.89
CA GLY A 238 6.92 11.94 -17.20
C GLY A 238 5.88 11.09 -16.46
N TYR A 239 6.29 10.35 -15.43
CA TYR A 239 5.37 9.67 -14.51
C TYR A 239 4.67 10.69 -13.61
N SER A 240 3.42 10.39 -13.26
CA SER A 240 2.56 11.27 -12.45
C SER A 240 2.42 10.76 -11.03
N TYR A 241 2.53 9.43 -10.86
CA TYR A 241 2.41 8.79 -9.56
C TYR A 241 3.29 7.54 -9.45
N LEU A 242 3.61 7.17 -8.21
CA LEU A 242 4.32 5.96 -7.83
C LEU A 242 3.56 5.22 -6.73
N LEU A 243 3.82 3.92 -6.59
CA LEU A 243 3.12 3.03 -5.68
C LEU A 243 4.03 2.44 -4.59
N ASP A 244 5.34 2.67 -4.60
CA ASP A 244 6.31 1.94 -3.77
C ASP A 244 6.15 2.08 -2.22
N TRP A 245 5.25 2.90 -1.70
CA TRP A 245 5.16 3.22 -0.28
C TRP A 245 3.79 2.86 0.31
N CYS A 246 3.75 2.44 1.58
CA CYS A 246 2.54 2.04 2.30
C CYS A 246 2.26 2.92 3.54
N GLN A 247 2.69 4.17 3.47
CA GLN A 247 2.85 5.08 4.61
C GLN A 247 1.55 5.79 5.04
N ASP A 248 0.48 5.66 4.27
CA ASP A 248 -0.73 6.48 4.42
C ASP A 248 -1.95 5.78 3.81
N ASP A 249 -3.14 6.26 4.15
CA ASP A 249 -4.40 5.87 3.53
C ASP A 249 -4.84 6.82 2.40
N GLN A 250 -4.10 7.93 2.25
CA GLN A 250 -4.37 8.98 1.26
C GLN A 250 -3.15 9.20 0.36
N PRO A 251 -3.35 9.56 -0.92
CA PRO A 251 -2.24 9.99 -1.77
C PRO A 251 -1.47 11.18 -1.19
N VAL A 252 -0.15 11.12 -1.22
CA VAL A 252 0.75 12.16 -0.67
C VAL A 252 1.68 12.67 -1.77
N TRP A 253 1.79 13.99 -1.90
CA TRP A 253 2.79 14.59 -2.79
C TRP A 253 4.20 14.39 -2.24
N PHE A 254 5.06 13.77 -3.05
CA PHE A 254 6.49 13.68 -2.81
C PHE A 254 7.18 14.85 -3.50
N ALA A 255 8.08 15.51 -2.78
CA ALA A 255 9.03 16.44 -3.37
C ALA A 255 10.03 15.68 -4.25
N THR A 256 10.31 16.24 -5.42
CA THR A 256 11.39 15.80 -6.32
C THR A 256 12.39 16.93 -6.52
N ARG A 257 13.51 16.63 -7.19
CA ARG A 257 14.52 17.62 -7.60
C ARG A 257 13.87 18.81 -8.34
N ASP A 258 14.58 19.94 -8.30
CA ASP A 258 14.21 21.18 -8.98
C ASP A 258 12.82 21.74 -8.61
N GLY A 259 12.37 21.44 -7.38
CA GLY A 259 11.06 21.89 -6.88
C GLY A 259 9.87 21.15 -7.50
N GLY A 260 10.13 20.04 -8.20
CA GLY A 260 9.09 19.19 -8.76
C GLY A 260 8.35 18.35 -7.71
N ARG A 261 7.37 17.59 -8.18
CA ARG A 261 6.62 16.64 -7.34
C ARG A 261 6.10 15.45 -8.14
N ILE A 262 5.92 14.34 -7.43
CA ILE A 262 5.23 13.14 -7.92
C ILE A 262 4.25 12.66 -6.86
N LEU A 263 3.11 12.10 -7.26
CA LEU A 263 2.11 11.62 -6.30
C LEU A 263 2.50 10.22 -5.81
N SER A 264 2.72 10.02 -4.52
CA SER A 264 2.76 8.67 -3.94
C SER A 264 1.32 8.27 -3.66
N VAL A 265 0.82 7.26 -4.36
CA VAL A 265 -0.45 6.60 -4.05
C VAL A 265 -0.10 5.35 -3.25
N PRO A 266 -0.50 5.26 -1.97
CA PRO A 266 -0.05 4.16 -1.13
C PRO A 266 -0.44 2.78 -1.65
N TYR A 267 0.51 1.85 -1.60
CA TYR A 267 0.31 0.44 -1.95
C TYR A 267 0.29 -0.41 -0.68
N PRO A 268 -0.83 -1.12 -0.41
CA PRO A 268 -0.98 -1.86 0.83
C PRO A 268 -0.03 -3.06 0.85
N GLN A 269 0.85 -3.14 1.85
CA GLN A 269 1.77 -4.27 2.03
C GLN A 269 1.09 -5.43 2.78
N GLU A 270 0.09 -5.10 3.60
CA GLU A 270 -0.69 -6.04 4.38
C GLU A 270 -1.71 -6.75 3.49
N LEU A 271 -2.42 -5.99 2.64
CA LEU A 271 -3.37 -6.49 1.63
C LEU A 271 -2.69 -6.77 0.28
N ASN A 272 -1.62 -7.55 0.34
CA ASN A 272 -0.93 -8.09 -0.83
C ASN A 272 -0.79 -9.60 -0.67
N ASP A 273 -1.06 -10.35 -1.73
CA ASP A 273 -1.13 -11.80 -1.69
C ASP A 273 0.24 -12.47 -1.46
N ILE A 274 1.34 -11.89 -1.96
CA ILE A 274 2.68 -12.40 -1.69
C ILE A 274 3.01 -12.35 -0.18
N PRO A 275 3.03 -11.20 0.51
CA PRO A 275 3.34 -11.17 1.93
C PRO A 275 2.27 -11.87 2.77
N ALA A 276 0.97 -11.82 2.41
CA ALA A 276 -0.08 -12.52 3.16
C ALA A 276 -0.01 -14.03 2.99
N ILE A 277 -0.19 -14.52 1.76
CA ILE A 277 -0.36 -15.94 1.48
C ILE A 277 0.99 -16.64 1.37
N VAL A 278 1.97 -16.04 0.68
CA VAL A 278 3.26 -16.70 0.45
C VAL A 278 4.19 -16.56 1.66
N ALA A 279 4.31 -15.38 2.27
CA ALA A 279 5.24 -15.17 3.38
C ALA A 279 4.62 -15.55 4.74
N ARG A 280 3.47 -14.95 5.10
CA ARG A 280 2.79 -15.21 6.39
C ARG A 280 2.01 -16.53 6.43
N LYS A 281 1.77 -17.14 5.26
CA LYS A 281 0.99 -18.39 5.12
C LYS A 281 -0.46 -18.24 5.58
N ASP A 282 -1.02 -17.04 5.44
CA ASP A 282 -2.43 -16.77 5.65
C ASP A 282 -3.26 -17.60 4.65
N SER A 283 -4.36 -18.18 5.11
CA SER A 283 -5.31 -18.86 4.22
C SER A 283 -6.04 -17.87 3.32
N ALA A 284 -6.57 -18.35 2.19
CA ALA A 284 -7.36 -17.51 1.28
C ALA A 284 -8.58 -16.87 1.96
N SER A 285 -9.21 -17.54 2.93
CA SER A 285 -10.31 -16.96 3.71
C SER A 285 -9.83 -15.83 4.62
N GLN A 286 -8.70 -16.01 5.31
CA GLN A 286 -8.13 -14.94 6.13
C GLN A 286 -7.75 -13.73 5.29
N PHE A 287 -7.14 -13.95 4.12
CA PHE A 287 -6.82 -12.85 3.21
C PHE A 287 -8.07 -12.12 2.71
N ALA A 288 -9.16 -12.84 2.41
CA ALA A 288 -10.43 -12.24 2.04
C ALA A 288 -11.05 -11.44 3.19
N ASP A 289 -11.05 -11.98 4.41
CA ASP A 289 -11.56 -11.30 5.61
C ASP A 289 -10.77 -10.01 5.87
N MET A 290 -9.43 -10.03 5.72
CA MET A 290 -8.60 -8.83 5.84
C MET A 290 -9.01 -7.72 4.86
N ILE A 291 -9.32 -8.07 3.61
CA ILE A 291 -9.78 -7.10 2.60
C ILE A 291 -11.15 -6.53 2.98
N ILE A 292 -12.07 -7.38 3.44
CA ILE A 292 -13.42 -6.97 3.87
C ILE A 292 -13.32 -6.04 5.08
N ASP A 293 -12.56 -6.42 6.10
CA ASP A 293 -12.40 -5.64 7.32
C ASP A 293 -11.79 -4.26 7.04
N GLN A 294 -10.78 -4.17 6.16
CA GLN A 294 -10.22 -2.88 5.77
C GLN A 294 -11.19 -2.04 4.94
N PHE A 295 -11.99 -2.66 4.06
CA PHE A 295 -13.01 -1.94 3.32
C PHE A 295 -14.10 -1.38 4.25
N ASP A 296 -14.52 -2.15 5.27
CA ASP A 296 -15.60 -1.76 6.19
C ASP A 296 -15.18 -0.67 7.19
N GLU A 297 -13.90 -0.61 7.57
CA GLU A 297 -13.37 0.43 8.49
C GLU A 297 -13.18 1.79 7.80
N MET A 298 -12.92 1.80 6.49
CA MET A 298 -12.55 2.99 5.69
C MET A 298 -13.74 3.81 5.19
#